data_AF-A0A024W990-F1
#
_entry.id   AF-A0A024W990-F1
#
_cell.length_a   1.000
_cell.length_b   1.000
_cell.length_c   1.000
_cell.angle_alpha   90.00
_cell.angle_beta   90.00
_cell.angle_gamma   90.00
#
_symmetry.space_group_name_H-M   'P 1'
#
loop_
_entity.id
_entity.type
_entity.pdbx_description
1 polymer ?
#
loop_
_entity_poly.entity_id
_entity_poly.type
_entity_poly.pdbx_seq_one_letter_code
_entity_poly.pdbx_strand_id
1 'polypeptide(L)'
;MIYCYILSSHNIFTKNALKGFILKSDIHINEGELGDNFICFKQGDIIKAKVLSIGQYSSYKLSTVGSELGVIAAFNQKGEILRPVAWNLVLNINDMTFERRKASNDFSLLL
;
A
#
# COMPACT_ATOMS: atom_id res chain seq x y z
N MET A 1 5.25 11.04 6.25
CA MET A 1 5.99 9.76 6.35
C MET A 1 5.02 8.71 6.86
N ILE A 2 5.11 7.49 6.36
CA ILE A 2 4.19 6.39 6.68
C ILE A 2 5.02 5.24 7.22
N TYR A 3 4.68 4.74 8.39
CA TYR A 3 5.37 3.61 9.02
C TYR A 3 4.61 2.31 8.78
N CYS A 4 5.34 1.22 8.59
CA CYS A 4 4.77 -0.09 8.37
C CYS A 4 5.71 -1.20 8.87
N TYR A 5 5.18 -2.43 8.89
CA TYR A 5 5.96 -3.64 9.09
C TYR A 5 6.09 -4.39 7.77
N ILE A 6 7.27 -4.95 7.51
CA ILE A 6 7.53 -5.81 6.36
C ILE A 6 7.31 -7.25 6.80
N LEU A 7 6.21 -7.83 6.30
CA LEU A 7 5.78 -9.20 6.62
C LEU A 7 6.44 -10.24 5.70
N SER A 8 6.80 -9.85 4.47
CA SER A 8 7.35 -10.76 3.46
C SER A 8 8.26 -10.01 2.49
N SER A 9 9.27 -10.71 1.96
CA SER A 9 10.16 -10.24 0.90
C SER A 9 10.32 -11.36 -0.12
N HIS A 10 10.15 -11.07 -1.41
CA HIS A 10 10.21 -12.07 -2.49
C HIS A 10 9.33 -13.31 -2.20
N ASN A 11 8.13 -13.08 -1.68
CA ASN A 11 7.17 -14.12 -1.27
C ASN A 11 7.63 -15.04 -0.13
N ILE A 12 8.69 -14.67 0.59
CA ILE A 12 9.17 -15.36 1.79
C ILE A 12 8.83 -14.52 3.02
N PHE A 13 8.03 -15.10 3.92
CA PHE A 13 7.68 -14.46 5.18
C PHE A 13 8.91 -14.21 6.05
N THR A 14 8.95 -13.03 6.67
CA THR A 14 10.01 -12.65 7.59
C THR A 14 9.79 -13.37 8.92
N LYS A 15 10.88 -13.90 9.51
CA LYS A 15 10.81 -14.54 10.84
C LYS A 15 10.52 -13.53 11.96
N ASN A 16 10.98 -12.29 11.76
CA ASN A 16 10.85 -11.20 12.71
C ASN A 16 10.17 -10.00 12.02
N ALA A 17 9.42 -9.21 12.78
CA ALA A 17 8.83 -7.98 12.29
C ALA A 17 9.94 -6.98 11.91
N LEU A 18 10.15 -6.77 10.61
CA LEU A 18 11.06 -5.76 10.09
C LEU A 18 10.31 -4.43 9.97
N LYS A 19 10.93 -3.32 10.39
CA LYS A 19 10.33 -2.00 10.33
C LYS A 19 10.59 -1.36 8.98
N GLY A 20 9.59 -0.69 8.42
CA GLY A 20 9.71 0.06 7.16
C GLY A 20 9.08 1.45 7.26
N PHE A 21 9.51 2.34 6.40
CA PHE A 21 8.86 3.65 6.22
C PHE A 21 8.83 4.08 4.75
N ILE A 22 7.80 4.84 4.38
CA ILE A 22 7.63 5.46 3.07
C ILE A 22 7.55 6.99 3.25
N LEU A 23 8.37 7.74 2.51
CA LEU A 23 8.26 9.21 2.46
C LEU A 23 7.17 9.63 1.48
N LYS A 24 6.57 10.82 1.66
CA LYS A 24 5.53 11.32 0.74
C LYS A 24 6.05 11.39 -0.71
N SER A 25 7.31 11.79 -0.89
CA SER A 25 8.01 11.81 -2.19
C SER A 25 8.16 10.42 -2.83
N ASP A 26 8.16 9.35 -2.04
CA ASP A 26 8.34 7.97 -2.50
C ASP A 26 7.00 7.22 -2.68
N ILE A 27 5.87 7.93 -2.60
CA ILE A 27 4.54 7.40 -2.92
C ILE A 27 4.22 7.60 -4.42
N HIS A 28 4.77 8.66 -5.02
CA HIS A 28 4.51 9.18 -6.38
C HIS A 28 3.09 8.90 -6.90
N ILE A 29 2.28 9.93 -6.81
CA ILE A 29 0.95 10.04 -7.35
C ILE A 29 0.95 11.32 -8.17
N ASN A 30 0.42 11.32 -9.38
CA ASN A 30 0.36 12.55 -10.19
C ASN A 30 -0.45 13.60 -9.41
N GLU A 31 0.25 14.57 -8.82
CA GLU A 31 -0.31 15.53 -7.87
C GLU A 31 -1.40 16.41 -8.50
N GLY A 32 -1.38 16.57 -9.82
CA GLY A 32 -2.33 17.37 -10.58
C GLY A 32 -3.79 16.87 -10.57
N GLU A 33 -4.05 15.60 -10.26
CA GLU A 33 -5.40 15.02 -10.40
C GLU A 33 -6.15 14.75 -9.08
N LEU A 34 -5.47 14.70 -7.93
CA LEU A 34 -6.07 14.15 -6.70
C LEU A 34 -6.11 15.12 -5.50
N GLY A 35 -5.39 16.24 -5.58
CA GLY A 35 -5.29 17.24 -4.51
C GLY A 35 -4.51 16.76 -3.27
N ASP A 36 -4.20 17.70 -2.37
CA ASP A 36 -3.35 17.45 -1.20
C ASP A 36 -3.89 16.43 -0.19
N ASN A 37 -5.19 16.16 -0.22
CA ASN A 37 -5.91 15.31 0.74
C ASN A 37 -6.12 13.86 0.25
N PHE A 38 -5.37 13.42 -0.76
CA PHE A 38 -5.51 12.05 -1.25
C PHE A 38 -5.06 11.01 -0.21
N ILE A 39 -6.01 10.17 0.20
CA ILE A 39 -5.74 9.05 1.12
C ILE A 39 -5.06 7.93 0.33
N CYS A 40 -3.73 7.83 0.48
CA CYS A 40 -2.94 6.79 -0.19
C CYS A 40 -3.09 5.44 0.51
N PHE A 41 -3.00 5.44 1.84
CA PHE A 41 -2.95 4.24 2.67
C PHE A 41 -3.70 4.50 3.98
N LYS A 42 -4.32 3.46 4.53
CA LYS A 42 -4.88 3.42 5.88
C LYS A 42 -4.24 2.29 6.68
N GLN A 43 -4.38 2.37 8.00
CA GLN A 43 -3.95 1.29 8.89
C GLN A 43 -4.65 -0.02 8.50
N GLY A 44 -3.88 -1.10 8.46
CA GLY A 44 -4.37 -2.43 8.08
C GLY A 44 -4.26 -2.75 6.60
N ASP A 45 -4.04 -1.75 5.73
CA ASP A 45 -3.78 -2.01 4.31
C ASP A 45 -2.52 -2.88 4.13
N ILE A 46 -2.63 -3.88 3.26
CA ILE A 46 -1.49 -4.68 2.81
C ILE A 46 -0.96 -4.03 1.53
N ILE A 47 0.31 -3.66 1.56
CA ILE A 47 0.96 -2.92 0.48
C ILE A 47 2.11 -3.72 -0.14
N LYS A 48 2.21 -3.68 -1.47
CA LYS A 48 3.40 -4.08 -2.20
C LYS A 48 4.29 -2.86 -2.41
N ALA A 49 5.55 -2.96 -2.02
CA ALA A 49 6.50 -1.86 -2.07
C ALA A 49 7.90 -2.37 -2.46
N LYS A 50 8.76 -1.45 -2.90
CA LYS A 50 10.16 -1.70 -3.22
C LYS A 50 11.05 -1.18 -2.10
N VAL A 51 12.01 -1.99 -1.65
CA VAL A 51 13.06 -1.53 -0.74
C VAL A 51 14.03 -0.64 -1.52
N LEU A 52 14.24 0.59 -1.05
CA LEU A 52 15.22 1.53 -1.62
C LEU A 52 16.56 1.44 -0.91
N SER A 53 16.53 1.45 0.42
CA SER A 53 17.74 1.44 1.25
C SER A 53 17.42 1.02 2.68
N ILE A 54 18.48 0.83 3.48
CA ILE A 54 18.39 0.71 4.93
C ILE A 54 18.55 2.12 5.52
N GLY A 55 17.59 2.54 6.33
CA GLY A 55 17.60 3.81 7.07
C GLY A 55 18.11 3.65 8.50
N GLN A 56 17.83 4.65 9.33
CA GLN A 56 18.23 4.64 10.74
C GLN A 56 17.46 3.58 11.55
N TYR A 57 18.06 3.12 12.64
CA TYR A 57 17.47 2.13 13.57
C TYR A 57 17.01 0.83 12.89
N SER A 58 17.74 0.39 11.87
CA SER A 58 17.43 -0.83 11.11
C SER A 58 16.04 -0.83 10.47
N SER A 59 15.51 0.35 10.16
CA SER A 59 14.28 0.49 9.37
C SER A 59 14.59 0.53 7.88
N TYR A 60 13.74 -0.04 7.05
CA TYR A 60 13.90 -0.02 5.60
C TYR A 60 13.16 1.18 5.00
N LYS A 61 13.85 1.95 4.15
CA LYS A 61 13.21 2.97 3.32
C LYS A 61 12.54 2.26 2.15
N LEU A 62 11.24 2.49 1.99
CA LEU A 62 10.39 1.85 0.99
C LEU A 62 9.84 2.88 -0.01
N SER A 63 9.50 2.39 -1.20
CA SER A 63 8.86 3.15 -2.27
C SER A 63 7.67 2.41 -2.84
N THR A 64 6.66 3.18 -3.22
CA THR A 64 5.52 2.72 -4.04
C THR A 64 5.44 3.46 -5.38
N VAL A 65 6.56 4.02 -5.84
CA VAL A 65 6.68 4.62 -7.17
C VAL A 65 6.67 3.52 -8.23
N GLY A 66 5.53 3.33 -8.88
CA GLY A 66 5.25 2.25 -9.84
C GLY A 66 3.75 2.00 -9.88
N SER A 67 3.25 1.46 -10.99
CA SER A 67 1.83 1.08 -11.11
C SER A 67 1.53 -0.27 -10.44
N GLU A 68 2.55 -1.12 -10.34
CA GLU A 68 2.56 -2.42 -9.68
C GLU A 68 2.76 -2.34 -8.16
N LEU A 69 2.99 -1.13 -7.63
CA LEU A 69 3.22 -0.89 -6.21
C LEU A 69 2.09 -0.06 -5.60
N GLY A 70 1.68 -0.42 -4.38
CA GLY A 70 0.54 0.17 -3.71
C GLY A 70 -0.25 -0.87 -2.92
N VAL A 71 -1.47 -0.51 -2.54
CA VAL A 71 -2.41 -1.39 -1.85
C VAL A 71 -2.78 -2.57 -2.74
N ILE A 72 -2.59 -3.77 -2.22
CA ILE A 72 -2.96 -5.06 -2.83
C ILE A 72 -4.19 -5.67 -2.13
N ALA A 73 -4.39 -5.35 -0.85
CA ALA A 73 -5.60 -5.63 -0.09
C ALA A 73 -5.83 -4.51 0.91
N ALA A 74 -7.05 -4.00 0.99
CA ALA A 74 -7.48 -3.05 2.01
C ALA A 74 -8.62 -3.62 2.84
N PHE A 75 -8.93 -2.97 3.96
CA PHE A 75 -10.04 -3.36 4.82
C PHE A 75 -10.90 -2.14 5.15
N ASN A 76 -12.22 -2.31 5.10
CA ASN A 76 -13.15 -1.28 5.56
C ASN A 76 -13.25 -1.29 7.10
N GLN A 77 -14.05 -0.39 7.67
CA GLN A 77 -14.21 -0.29 9.13
C GLN A 77 -14.84 -1.54 9.78
N LYS A 78 -15.52 -2.38 9.00
CA LYS A 78 -16.12 -3.64 9.45
C LYS A 78 -15.14 -4.82 9.33
N GLY A 79 -13.93 -4.60 8.81
CA GLY A 79 -12.94 -5.65 8.53
C GLY A 79 -13.19 -6.43 7.24
N GLU A 80 -14.09 -5.96 6.37
CA GLU A 80 -14.34 -6.59 5.07
C GLU A 80 -13.26 -6.19 4.07
N ILE A 81 -12.88 -7.13 3.20
CA ILE A 81 -11.81 -6.94 2.21
C ILE A 81 -12.28 -6.00 1.10
N LEU A 82 -11.47 -4.99 0.83
CA LEU A 82 -11.58 -4.07 -0.30
C LEU A 82 -10.53 -4.46 -1.36
N ARG A 83 -10.96 -4.67 -2.61
CA ARG A 83 -10.08 -5.06 -3.72
C ARG A 83 -9.69 -3.85 -4.57
N PRO A 84 -8.43 -3.73 -5.02
CA PRO A 84 -8.05 -2.76 -6.05
C PRO A 84 -8.93 -2.87 -7.30
N VAL A 85 -9.43 -1.73 -7.79
CA VAL A 85 -10.24 -1.66 -9.03
C VAL A 85 -9.79 -0.55 -9.97
N ALA A 86 -9.10 0.47 -9.44
CA ALA A 86 -8.36 1.45 -10.19
C ALA A 86 -7.15 1.90 -9.36
N TRP A 87 -6.19 2.56 -10.00
CA TRP A 87 -4.96 3.03 -9.34
C TRP A 87 -5.21 3.91 -8.09
N ASN A 88 -6.38 4.54 -7.99
CA ASN A 88 -6.80 5.40 -6.87
C ASN A 88 -7.99 4.87 -6.06
N LEU A 89 -8.51 3.66 -6.36
CA LEU A 89 -9.76 3.15 -5.79
C LEU A 89 -9.69 1.67 -5.43
N VAL A 90 -10.30 1.35 -4.29
CA VAL A 90 -10.59 -0.02 -3.84
C VAL A 90 -12.10 -0.18 -3.64
N LEU A 91 -12.63 -1.39 -3.87
CA LEU A 91 -14.06 -1.72 -3.88
C LEU A 91 -14.38 -2.83 -2.88
N ASN A 92 -15.45 -2.66 -2.11
CA ASN A 92 -16.09 -3.76 -1.39
C ASN A 92 -17.12 -4.39 -2.32
N ILE A 93 -16.93 -5.67 -2.66
CA ILE A 93 -17.82 -6.37 -3.59
C ILE A 93 -19.20 -6.70 -2.98
N ASN A 94 -19.32 -6.69 -1.65
CA ASN A 94 -20.55 -7.07 -0.98
C ASN A 94 -21.60 -5.95 -1.00
N ASP A 95 -21.16 -4.70 -0.88
CA ASP A 95 -22.03 -3.51 -0.79
C ASP A 95 -21.77 -2.47 -1.88
N MET A 96 -20.82 -2.76 -2.79
CA MET A 96 -20.42 -1.90 -3.91
C MET A 96 -19.88 -0.54 -3.50
N THR A 97 -19.37 -0.40 -2.26
CA THR A 97 -18.77 0.84 -1.78
C THR A 97 -17.31 0.98 -2.23
N PHE A 98 -16.93 2.22 -2.58
CA PHE A 98 -15.57 2.55 -3.00
C PHE A 98 -14.85 3.37 -1.94
N GLU A 99 -13.57 3.10 -1.75
CA GLU A 99 -12.68 3.95 -0.96
C GLU A 99 -11.44 4.37 -1.76
N ARG A 100 -10.90 5.56 -1.44
CA ARG A 100 -9.65 6.04 -2.03
C ARG A 100 -8.45 5.36 -1.37
N ARG A 101 -7.55 4.81 -2.19
CA ARG A 101 -6.22 4.29 -1.84
C ARG A 101 -5.30 4.43 -3.05
N LYS A 102 -3.99 4.50 -2.86
CA LYS A 102 -3.02 4.24 -3.94
C LYS A 102 -2.98 2.72 -4.14
N ALA A 103 -3.73 2.22 -5.11
CA ALA A 103 -3.87 0.80 -5.37
C ALA A 103 -2.84 0.32 -6.40
N SER A 104 -2.36 -0.90 -6.20
CA SER A 104 -1.55 -1.61 -7.18
C SER A 104 -2.44 -2.19 -8.28
N ASN A 105 -1.93 -2.22 -9.51
CA ASN A 105 -2.53 -3.00 -10.60
C ASN A 105 -2.08 -4.48 -10.60
N ASP A 106 -1.28 -4.88 -9.60
CA ASP A 106 -0.85 -6.25 -9.41
C ASP A 106 -1.94 -7.04 -8.67
N PHE A 107 -2.78 -7.71 -9.46
CA PHE A 107 -3.87 -8.57 -8.97
C PHE A 107 -3.40 -10.00 -8.63
N SER A 108 -2.09 -10.28 -8.65
CA SER A 108 -1.57 -11.63 -8.42
C SER A 108 -1.87 -12.23 -7.05
N LEU A 109 -2.31 -11.42 -6.09
CA LEU A 109 -2.68 -11.85 -4.73
C LEU A 109 -4.20 -12.01 -4.54
N LEU A 110 -5.00 -11.87 -5.60
CA LEU A 110 -6.46 -12.02 -5.59
C LEU A 110 -6.95 -13.37 -6.13
N LEU A 111 -6.04 -14.29 -6.46
CA LEU A 111 -6.30 -15.66 -6.94
C LEU A 111 -5.80 -16.69 -5.93
#